data_AF-A0A528E5H5-F1
#
_entry.id   AF-A0A528E5H5-F1
#
_cell.length_a   1.000
_cell.length_b   1.000
_cell.length_c   1.000
_cell.angle_alpha   90.00
_cell.angle_beta   90.00
_cell.angle_gamma   90.00
#
_symmetry.space_group_name_H-M   'P 1'
#
loop_
_entity.id
_entity.type
_entity.pdbx_description
1 polymer ?
#
loop_
_entity_poly.entity_id
_entity_poly.type
_entity_poly.pdbx_seq_one_letter_code
_entity_poly.pdbx_strand_id
1 'polypeptide(L)' 'VDPRIVGLTGSPQQIAAVSEAYGAYGVARQGEAGGDDYLMDHGTHIYIMNPQGQFVEGLDSDTPTSGIAATLGELVR' A
#
# COMPACT_ATOMS: atom_id res chain seq x y z
N VAL A 1 -5.36 -16.11 7.04
CA VAL A 1 -5.48 -14.64 7.25
C VAL A 1 -5.05 -14.37 8.67
N ASP A 2 -4.09 -13.48 8.89
CA ASP A 2 -3.58 -13.14 10.22
C ASP A 2 -4.43 -12.01 10.83
N PRO A 3 -4.89 -12.11 12.10
CA PRO A 3 -5.74 -11.09 12.71
C PRO A 3 -5.06 -9.72 12.85
N ARG A 4 -3.74 -9.64 12.70
CA ARG A 4 -2.97 -8.39 12.73
C ARG A 4 -3.08 -7.58 11.43
N ILE A 5 -3.61 -8.18 10.36
CA ILE A 5 -3.79 -7.52 9.06
C ILE A 5 -5.20 -6.93 9.00
N VAL A 6 -5.28 -5.60 8.84
CA VAL A 6 -6.54 -4.86 8.74
C VAL A 6 -6.73 -4.36 7.31
N GLY A 7 -7.81 -4.79 6.66
CA GLY A 7 -8.22 -4.25 5.35
C GLY A 7 -9.08 -3.00 5.52
N LEU A 8 -8.77 -1.96 4.76
CA LEU A 8 -9.50 -0.68 4.78
C LEU A 8 -10.12 -0.41 3.40
N THR A 9 -11.31 0.18 3.40
CA THR A 9 -12.02 0.64 2.20
C THR A 9 -12.91 1.85 2.54
N GLY A 10 -13.56 2.43 1.54
CA GLY A 10 -14.44 3.59 1.72
C GLY A 10 -15.15 4.02 0.45
N SER A 11 -15.79 5.18 0.52
CA SER A 11 -16.35 5.85 -0.67
C SER A 11 -15.24 6.28 -1.65
N PRO A 12 -15.55 6.45 -2.94
CA PRO A 12 -14.59 6.93 -3.93
C PRO A 12 -13.87 8.22 -3.51
N GLN A 13 -14.56 9.13 -2.82
CA GLN A 13 -13.98 10.38 -2.33
C GLN A 13 -12.97 10.14 -1.20
N GLN A 14 -13.26 9.21 -0.29
CA GLN A 14 -12.33 8.83 0.77
C GLN A 14 -11.09 8.14 0.20
N ILE A 15 -11.27 7.27 -0.80
CA ILE A 15 -10.14 6.60 -1.48
C ILE A 15 -9.29 7.60 -2.24
N ALA A 16 -9.90 8.52 -3.00
CA ALA A 16 -9.16 9.56 -3.71
C ALA A 16 -8.32 10.44 -2.76
N ALA A 17 -8.90 10.84 -1.62
CA ALA A 17 -8.20 11.66 -0.63
C ALA A 17 -6.97 10.96 -0.02
N VAL A 18 -7.08 9.65 0.31
CA VAL A 18 -5.92 8.91 0.83
C VAL A 18 -4.89 8.61 -0.25
N SER A 19 -5.32 8.30 -1.48
CA SER A 19 -4.41 8.11 -2.61
C SER A 19 -3.58 9.35 -2.89
N GLU A 20 -4.20 10.54 -2.87
CA GLU A 20 -3.48 11.81 -3.00
C GLU A 20 -2.51 12.04 -1.84
N ALA A 21 -2.95 11.85 -0.59
CA ALA A 21 -2.13 12.09 0.59
C ALA A 21 -0.88 11.20 0.67
N TYR A 22 -0.95 9.98 0.13
CA TYR A 22 0.14 9.00 0.12
C TYR A 22 0.89 8.91 -1.22
N GLY A 23 0.49 9.71 -2.22
CA GLY A 23 1.04 9.61 -3.58
C GLY A 23 0.79 8.25 -4.23
N ALA A 24 -0.25 7.53 -3.81
CA ALA A 24 -0.60 6.22 -4.34
C ALA A 24 -1.34 6.35 -5.67
N TYR A 25 -0.96 5.51 -6.63
CA TYR A 25 -1.55 5.46 -7.97
C TYR A 25 -2.41 4.20 -8.13
N GLY A 26 -3.53 4.34 -8.84
CA GLY A 26 -4.44 3.25 -9.18
C GLY A 26 -5.23 3.59 -10.45
N VAL A 27 -5.14 2.75 -11.49
CA VAL A 27 -5.89 2.92 -12.75
C VAL A 27 -6.49 1.60 -13.20
N ALA A 28 -7.80 1.63 -13.45
CA ALA A 28 -8.52 0.50 -14.02
C ALA A 28 -8.10 0.26 -15.48
N ARG A 29 -7.79 -0.99 -15.81
CA ARG A 29 -7.48 -1.49 -17.14
C ARG A 29 -8.50 -2.58 -17.47
N GLN A 30 -9.12 -2.49 -18.64
CA GLN A 30 -10.00 -3.57 -19.09
C GLN A 30 -9.19 -4.87 -19.22
N GLY A 31 -9.76 -5.99 -18.76
CA GLY A 31 -9.15 -7.30 -18.99
C GLY A 31 -9.11 -7.65 -20.48
N GLU A 32 -8.15 -8.48 -20.88
CA GLU A 32 -7.97 -8.86 -22.30
C GLU A 32 -9.13 -9.69 -22.88
N ALA A 33 -10.04 -10.19 -22.04
CA ALA A 33 -11.09 -11.12 -22.45
C ALA A 33 -12.50 -10.64 -22.05
N GLY A 34 -13.02 -9.60 -22.72
CA GLY A 34 -14.45 -9.38 -23.04
C GLY A 34 -15.54 -9.50 -21.96
N GLY A 35 -15.20 -9.70 -20.70
CA GLY A 35 -16.12 -9.76 -19.56
C GLY A 35 -16.08 -8.46 -18.74
N ASP A 36 -16.91 -8.42 -17.69
CA ASP A 36 -17.00 -7.27 -16.77
C ASP A 36 -15.78 -7.15 -15.82
N ASP A 37 -14.83 -8.07 -15.92
CA ASP A 37 -13.62 -8.08 -15.12
C ASP A 37 -12.62 -7.04 -15.63
N TYR A 38 -11.96 -6.38 -14.67
CA TYR A 38 -10.91 -5.41 -14.94
C TYR A 38 -9.74 -5.60 -13.97
N LEU A 39 -8.57 -5.16 -14.38
CA LEU A 39 -7.37 -5.13 -13.54
C LEU A 39 -7.13 -3.71 -13.03
N MET A 40 -6.51 -3.58 -11.87
CA MET A 40 -6.03 -2.29 -11.35
C MET A 40 -4.52 -2.25 -11.45
N ASP A 41 -4.02 -1.40 -12.33
CA ASP A 41 -2.63 -0.97 -12.31
C ASP A 41 -2.43 -0.11 -11.06
N HIS A 42 -1.56 -0.53 -10.13
CA HIS A 42 -1.40 0.13 -8.84
C HIS A 42 0.05 0.16 -8.37
N GLY A 43 0.39 1.19 -7.59
CA GLY A 43 1.68 1.24 -6.90
C GLY A 43 1.78 0.15 -5.83
N THR A 44 2.96 -0.45 -5.66
CA THR A 44 3.17 -1.60 -4.77
C THR A 44 4.02 -1.27 -3.53
N HIS A 45 4.27 0.01 -3.27
CA HIS A 45 5.08 0.46 -2.15
C HIS A 45 4.45 0.10 -0.80
N ILE A 46 5.30 -0.25 0.17
CA ILE A 46 4.95 -0.45 1.57
C ILE A 46 5.39 0.79 2.34
N TYR A 47 4.45 1.44 3.02
CA TYR A 47 4.72 2.67 3.78
C TYR A 47 4.88 2.36 5.27
N ILE A 48 5.98 2.78 5.87
CA ILE A 48 6.23 2.67 7.31
C ILE A 48 5.90 4.00 7.97
N MET A 49 4.99 3.95 8.94
CA MET A 49 4.53 5.10 9.72
C MET A 49 4.98 4.96 11.17
N ASN A 50 5.39 6.07 11.80
CA ASN A 50 5.69 6.07 13.23
C ASN A 50 4.40 6.09 14.09
N PRO A 51 4.48 5.90 15.42
CA PRO A 51 3.32 5.91 16.31
C PRO A 51 2.55 7.24 16.34
N GLN A 52 3.15 8.34 15.87
CA GLN A 52 2.52 9.66 15.74
C GLN A 52 1.81 9.82 14.38
N GLY A 53 1.83 8.81 13.51
CA GLY A 53 1.20 8.81 12.19
C GLY A 53 2.01 9.52 11.11
N GLN A 54 3.30 9.76 11.33
CA GLN A 54 4.17 10.41 10.35
C GLN A 54 4.87 9.36 9.48
N PHE A 55 5.04 9.66 8.19
CA PHE A 55 5.81 8.82 7.28
C PHE A 55 7.28 8.78 7.67
N VAL A 56 7.88 7.59 7.64
CA VAL A 56 9.27 7.37 8.02
C VAL A 56 10.09 6.78 6.88
N GLU A 57 9.58 5.73 6.23
CA GLU A 57 10.32 5.00 5.20
C GLU A 57 9.37 4.32 4.21
N GLY A 58 9.81 4.20 2.96
CA GLY A 58 9.12 3.46 1.90
C GLY A 58 9.92 2.22 1.51
N LEU A 59 9.25 1.08 1.36
CA LEU A 59 9.88 -0.16 0.92
C LEU A 59 9.24 -0.65 -0.38
N ASP A 60 10.03 -1.22 -1.26
CA ASP A 60 9.54 -1.88 -2.45
C ASP A 60 8.83 -3.19 -2.07
N SER A 61 7.81 -3.58 -2.83
CA SER A 61 7.03 -4.79 -2.57
C SER A 61 7.85 -6.08 -2.57
N ASP A 62 9.00 -6.09 -3.26
CA ASP A 62 9.90 -7.23 -3.36
C ASP A 62 11.06 -7.19 -2.35
N THR A 63 11.05 -6.21 -1.43
CA THR A 63 12.02 -6.13 -0.34
C THR A 63 12.02 -7.46 0.44
N PRO A 64 13.17 -8.14 0.58
CA PRO A 64 13.24 -9.39 1.33
C PRO A 64 12.81 -9.21 2.78
N THR A 65 12.19 -10.22 3.37
CA THR A 65 11.71 -10.16 4.77
C THR A 65 12.81 -9.81 5.77
N SER A 66 14.05 -10.25 5.54
CA SER A 66 15.21 -9.86 6.33
C SER A 66 15.54 -8.36 6.21
N GLY A 67 15.35 -7.77 5.03
CA GLY A 67 15.49 -6.34 4.80
C GLY A 67 14.41 -5.54 5.54
N ILE A 68 13.14 -5.96 5.43
CA ILE A 68 12.03 -5.35 6.17
C ILE A 68 12.32 -5.39 7.68
N ALA A 69 12.72 -6.54 8.21
CA ALA A 69 13.03 -6.70 9.64
C ALA A 69 14.21 -5.82 10.09
N ALA A 70 15.26 -5.70 9.27
CA ALA A 70 16.40 -4.83 9.56
C ALA A 70 15.98 -3.36 9.60
N THR A 71 15.22 -2.88 8.61
CA THR A 71 14.70 -1.51 8.58
C THR A 71 13.86 -1.21 9.81
N LEU A 72 12.91 -2.07 10.16
CA LEU A 72 12.11 -1.90 11.38
C LEU A 72 12.98 -1.91 12.65
N GLY A 73 14.03 -2.72 12.69
CA GLY A 73 14.98 -2.75 13.81
C GLY A 73 15.75 -1.44 13.99
N GLU A 74 16.14 -0.76 12.90
CA GLU A 74 16.78 0.56 12.97
C GLU A 74 15.81 1.66 13.40
N LEU A 75 14.56 1.61 12.92
CA LEU A 75 13.56 2.65 13.21
C LEU A 75 12.99 2.62 14.64
N VAL A 76 13.14 1.51 15.35
CA VAL A 76 12.60 1.31 16.72
C VAL A 76 13.68 1.52 17.79
N ARG A 77 14.95 1.66 17.42
CA ARG A 77 16.04 2.00 18.36
C ARG A 77 15.96 3.46 18.81
#